data_AF-A0A2V7SFU7-F1
#
_entry.id   AF-A0A2V7SFU7-F1
#
_cell.length_a   1.000
_cell.length_b   1.000
_cell.length_c   1.000
_cell.angle_alpha   90.00
_cell.angle_beta   90.00
_cell.angle_gamma   90.00
#
_symmetry.space_group_name_H-M   'P 1'
#
loop_
_entity.id
_entity.type
_entity.pdbx_description
1 polymer ?
#
loop_
_entity_poly.entity_id
_entity_poly.type
_entity_poly.pdbx_seq_one_letter_code
_entity_poly.pdbx_strand_id
1 'polypeptide(L)'
;MDVLQAWLDEYNRRVQPGIPLGSKGEAGGAQLRLQYRPAQDQVAMLHMVAVLRDGRPAIMVKRFEGPTPETAVAAGLWASTQLGRRPGA
;
A
#
# COMPACT_ATOMS: atom_id res chain seq x y z
N MET A 1 -5.69 -15.10 -4.13
CA MET A 1 -5.14 -14.18 -5.14
C MET A 1 -5.53 -12.77 -4.71
N ASP A 2 -4.58 -11.86 -4.54
CA ASP A 2 -4.88 -10.45 -4.22
C ASP A 2 -5.64 -9.82 -5.40
N VAL A 3 -6.92 -9.49 -5.19
CA VAL A 3 -7.82 -8.90 -6.21
C VAL A 3 -7.22 -7.62 -6.79
N LEU A 4 -6.51 -6.83 -5.98
CA LEU A 4 -5.86 -5.63 -6.46
C LEU A 4 -4.70 -5.96 -7.41
N GLN A 5 -3.87 -6.95 -7.08
CA GLN A 5 -2.77 -7.35 -7.95
C GLN A 5 -3.31 -7.83 -9.30
N ALA A 6 -4.37 -8.64 -9.29
CA ALA A 6 -5.03 -9.10 -10.51
C ALA A 6 -5.54 -7.95 -11.39
N TRP A 7 -6.14 -6.93 -10.77
CA TRP A 7 -6.60 -5.74 -11.49
C TRP A 7 -5.43 -4.90 -12.03
N LEU A 8 -4.35 -4.76 -11.25
CA LEU A 8 -3.15 -4.03 -11.67
C LEU A 8 -2.43 -4.71 -12.83
N ASP A 9 -2.36 -6.05 -12.83
CA ASP A 9 -1.77 -6.82 -13.93
C ASP A 9 -2.52 -6.55 -15.24
N GLU A 10 -3.86 -6.60 -15.19
CA GLU A 10 -4.71 -6.28 -16.34
C GLU A 10 -4.57 -4.81 -16.77
N TYR A 11 -4.53 -3.88 -15.80
CA TYR A 11 -4.34 -2.46 -16.08
C TYR A 11 -3.01 -2.19 -16.77
N ASN A 12 -1.90 -2.72 -16.23
CA ASN A 12 -0.55 -2.54 -16.76
C ASN A 12 -0.44 -3.15 -18.17
N ARG A 13 -1.03 -4.33 -18.39
CA ARG A 13 -1.07 -4.98 -19.72
C ARG A 13 -1.80 -4.13 -20.75
N ARG A 14 -2.92 -3.51 -20.35
CA ARG A 14 -3.80 -2.76 -21.25
C ARG A 14 -3.31 -1.34 -21.52
N VAL A 15 -2.76 -0.66 -20.51
CA VAL A 15 -2.35 0.75 -20.59
C VAL A 15 -0.87 0.92 -20.92
N GLN A 16 -0.04 -0.10 -20.67
CA GLN A 16 1.42 -0.07 -20.89
C GLN A 16 2.08 1.23 -20.37
N PRO A 17 1.85 1.60 -19.09
CA PRO A 17 2.38 2.84 -18.56
C PRO A 17 3.91 2.81 -18.56
N GLY A 18 4.55 3.97 -18.73
CA GLY A 18 6.01 4.10 -18.64
C GLY A 18 6.59 3.66 -17.28
N ILE A 19 5.75 3.61 -16.23
CA ILE A 19 6.10 3.02 -14.93
C ILE A 19 4.98 2.05 -14.53
N PRO A 20 5.26 0.73 -14.48
CA PRO A 20 4.29 -0.26 -14.02
C PRO A 20 3.93 -0.08 -12.54
N LEU A 21 2.65 -0.31 -12.23
CA LEU A 21 2.14 -0.28 -10.86
C LEU A 21 2.16 -1.69 -10.24
N GLY A 22 2.28 -1.78 -8.93
CA GLY A 22 2.12 -3.03 -8.18
C GLY A 22 1.35 -2.83 -6.88
N SER A 23 0.94 -3.94 -6.24
CA SER A 23 0.36 -3.92 -4.90
C SER A 23 1.29 -4.57 -3.86
N LYS A 24 1.02 -4.31 -2.58
CA LYS A 24 1.62 -5.06 -1.47
C LYS A 24 0.69 -5.09 -0.24
N GLY A 25 0.48 -6.28 0.31
CA GLY A 25 -0.47 -6.53 1.41
C GLY A 25 -1.77 -7.15 0.90
N GLU A 26 -2.65 -7.58 1.79
CA GLU A 26 -3.93 -8.17 1.38
C GLU A 26 -4.96 -7.10 1.02
N ALA A 27 -5.44 -7.08 -0.22
CA ALA A 27 -6.72 -6.44 -0.53
C ALA A 27 -7.83 -7.16 0.25
N GLY A 28 -8.49 -6.43 1.16
CA GLY A 28 -9.59 -6.95 2.00
C GLY A 28 -9.31 -6.91 3.50
N GLY A 29 -8.04 -6.82 3.93
CA GLY A 29 -7.65 -6.76 5.34
C GLY A 29 -7.79 -5.36 5.99
N ALA A 30 -8.81 -4.59 5.59
CA ALA A 30 -9.01 -3.17 5.91
C ALA A 30 -7.85 -2.24 5.45
N GLN A 31 -7.04 -2.68 4.48
CA GLN A 31 -5.99 -1.85 3.89
C GLN A 31 -5.79 -2.14 2.41
N LEU A 32 -5.21 -1.17 1.70
CA LEU A 32 -4.88 -1.25 0.30
C LEU A 32 -3.60 -0.44 0.04
N ARG A 33 -2.70 -0.95 -0.81
CA ARG A 33 -1.47 -0.23 -1.17
C ARG A 33 -1.20 -0.33 -2.66
N LEU A 34 -1.02 0.83 -3.29
CA LEU A 34 -0.42 0.96 -4.62
C LEU A 34 1.03 1.38 -4.48
N GLN A 35 1.89 0.86 -5.34
CA GLN A 35 3.29 1.22 -5.38
C GLN A 35 3.85 1.24 -6.81
N TYR A 36 4.93 1.99 -6.99
CA TYR A 36 5.78 1.92 -8.19
C TYR A 36 7.25 2.19 -7.81
N ARG A 37 8.18 1.83 -8.70
CA ARG A 37 9.62 2.07 -8.51
C ARG A 37 10.10 3.16 -9.45
N PRO A 38 10.36 4.39 -8.97
CA PRO A 38 10.92 5.45 -9.82
C PRO A 38 12.39 5.21 -10.20
N ALA A 39 13.12 4.43 -9.39
CA ALA A 39 14.50 4.00 -9.63
C ALA A 39 14.72 2.61 -9.01
N GLN A 40 15.83 1.96 -9.34
CA GLN A 40 16.16 0.59 -8.91
C GLN A 40 15.97 0.37 -7.39
N ASP A 41 16.44 1.31 -6.57
CA ASP A 41 16.41 1.19 -5.11
C ASP A 41 15.38 2.09 -4.43
N GLN A 42 14.51 2.75 -5.20
CA GLN A 42 13.47 3.62 -4.66
C GLN A 42 12.08 3.01 -4.85
N VAL A 43 11.19 3.34 -3.92
CA VAL A 43 9.77 3.02 -4.02
C VAL A 43 8.94 4.24 -3.66
N ALA A 44 7.88 4.45 -4.43
CA ALA A 44 6.80 5.37 -4.09
C ALA A 44 5.54 4.55 -3.80
N MET A 45 4.86 4.85 -2.69
CA MET A 45 3.69 4.11 -2.22
C MET A 45 2.56 5.04 -1.82
N LEU A 46 1.35 4.66 -2.17
CA LEU A 46 0.11 5.20 -1.61
C LEU A 46 -0.57 4.11 -0.79
N HIS A 47 -0.62 4.28 0.53
CA HIS A 47 -1.18 3.30 1.46
C HIS A 47 -2.48 3.87 2.05
N MET A 48 -3.57 3.11 1.87
CA MET A 48 -4.91 3.41 2.35
C MET A 48 -5.31 2.39 3.41
N VAL A 49 -5.88 2.83 4.52
CA VAL A 49 -6.32 1.96 5.62
C VAL A 49 -7.71 2.38 6.06
N ALA A 50 -8.66 1.46 6.00
CA ALA A 50 -10.01 1.63 6.54
C ALA A 50 -9.96 1.42 8.07
N VAL A 51 -10.45 2.41 8.82
CA VAL A 51 -10.44 2.42 10.29
C VAL A 51 -11.79 2.89 10.84
N LEU A 52 -12.04 2.63 12.12
CA LEU A 52 -13.02 3.38 12.90
C LEU A 52 -12.29 4.45 13.70
N ARG A 53 -12.61 5.72 13.48
CA ARG A 53 -12.07 6.86 14.21
C ARG A 53 -13.20 7.57 14.94
N ASP A 54 -13.09 7.67 16.26
CA ASP A 54 -14.12 8.28 17.11
C ASP A 54 -15.53 7.68 16.85
N GLY A 55 -15.58 6.36 16.62
CA GLY A 55 -16.81 5.61 16.32
C GLY A 55 -17.33 5.75 14.89
N ARG A 56 -16.61 6.43 13.98
CA ARG A 56 -17.03 6.65 12.59
C ARG A 56 -16.09 5.97 11.59
N PRO A 57 -16.61 5.33 10.52
CA PRO A 57 -15.79 4.82 9.43
C PRO A 57 -14.98 5.95 8.78
N ALA A 58 -13.68 5.71 8.59
CA ALA A 58 -12.77 6.61 7.92
C ALA A 58 -11.75 5.84 7.09
N ILE A 59 -11.16 6.50 6.08
CA ILE A 59 -10.02 5.97 5.33
C ILE A 59 -8.84 6.89 5.61
N MET A 60 -7.81 6.35 6.25
CA MET A 60 -6.52 7.02 6.42
C MET A 60 -5.68 6.78 5.18
N VAL A 61 -5.06 7.83 4.65
CA VAL A 61 -4.21 7.76 3.45
C VAL A 61 -2.86 8.37 3.77
N LYS A 62 -1.78 7.71 3.36
CA LYS A 62 -0.42 8.25 3.47
C LYS A 62 0.42 7.88 2.26
N ARG A 63 1.17 8.87 1.77
CA ARG A 63 2.22 8.68 0.76
C ARG A 63 3.55 8.39 1.44
N PHE A 64 4.31 7.48 0.86
CA PHE A 64 5.69 7.20 1.23
C PHE A 64 6.56 7.22 -0.02
N GLU A 65 7.78 7.71 0.11
CA GLU A 65 8.74 7.76 -0.97
C GLU A 65 10.15 7.71 -0.40
N GLY A 66 11.04 6.94 -1.04
CA GLY A 66 12.42 6.85 -0.63
C GLY A 66 13.03 5.47 -0.87
N PRO A 67 14.13 5.15 -0.19
CA PRO A 67 14.80 3.85 -0.26
C PRO A 67 13.87 2.68 0.04
N THR A 68 13.94 1.62 -0.77
CA THR A 68 12.95 0.53 -0.77
C THR A 68 12.79 -0.17 0.59
N PRO A 69 13.86 -0.64 1.25
CA PRO A 69 13.75 -1.35 2.52
C PRO A 69 13.10 -0.49 3.63
N GLU A 70 13.62 0.71 3.82
CA GLU A 70 13.23 1.65 4.87
C GLU A 70 11.79 2.12 4.66
N THR A 71 11.46 2.49 3.43
CA THR A 71 10.14 3.00 3.09
C THR A 71 9.07 1.90 3.22
N ALA A 72 9.39 0.65 2.86
CA ALA A 72 8.48 -0.47 3.01
C ALA A 72 8.18 -0.79 4.48
N VAL A 73 9.19 -0.73 5.35
CA VAL A 73 9.03 -0.89 6.81
C VAL A 73 8.20 0.24 7.38
N ALA A 74 8.51 1.49 7.06
CA ALA A 74 7.77 2.67 7.54
C ALA A 74 6.28 2.60 7.16
N ALA A 75 5.97 2.19 5.92
CA ALA A 75 4.60 1.99 5.47
C ALA A 75 3.88 0.87 6.24
N GLY A 76 4.55 -0.26 6.47
CA GLY A 76 4.02 -1.37 7.26
C GLY A 76 3.72 -0.99 8.71
N LEU A 77 4.66 -0.30 9.38
CA LEU A 77 4.50 0.16 10.75
C LEU A 77 3.34 1.16 10.88
N TRP A 78 3.26 2.13 9.97
CA TRP A 78 2.17 3.10 9.96
C TRP A 78 0.80 2.43 9.84
N ALA A 79 0.64 1.48 8.90
CA ALA A 79 -0.63 0.76 8.74
C ALA A 79 -0.95 -0.12 9.95
N SER A 80 0.06 -0.76 10.55
CA SER A 80 -0.10 -1.50 11.81
C SER A 80 -0.66 -0.61 12.92
N THR A 81 -0.12 0.60 13.07
CA THR A 81 -0.62 1.60 14.03
C THR A 81 -2.07 2.00 13.72
N GLN A 82 -2.40 2.26 12.44
CA GLN A 82 -3.78 2.63 12.07
C GLN A 82 -4.79 1.50 12.37
N LEU A 83 -4.37 0.25 12.20
CA LEU A 83 -5.20 -0.93 12.45
C LEU A 83 -5.22 -1.34 13.93
N GLY A 84 -4.54 -0.64 14.82
CA GLY A 84 -4.44 -0.98 16.24
C GLY A 84 -3.73 -2.32 16.50
N ARG A 85 -2.95 -2.84 15.54
CA ARG A 85 -2.20 -4.08 15.67
C ARG A 85 -0.95 -3.82 16.51
N ARG A 86 -0.79 -4.55 17.63
CA ARG A 86 0.41 -4.44 18.47
C ARG A 86 1.64 -4.96 17.71
N PRO A 87 2.83 -4.35 17.87
CA PRO A 87 4.06 -4.94 17.36
C PRO A 87 4.35 -6.24 18.13
N GLY A 88 4.36 -7.40 17.46
CA GLY A 88 4.85 -8.66 18.02
C GLY A 88 3.82 -9.65 18.57
N ALA A 89 2.66 -9.80 17.92
CA ALA A 89 1.81 -10.98 18.09
C ALA A 89 1.92 -11.90 16.87
#